data_AF-B4JJX7-F1
#
_entry.id   AF-B4JJX7-F1
#
_cell.length_a   1.000
_cell.length_b   1.000
_cell.length_c   1.000
_cell.angle_alpha   90.00
_cell.angle_beta   90.00
_cell.angle_gamma   90.00
#
_symmetry.space_group_name_H-M   'P 1'
#
loop_
_entity.id
_entity.type
_entity.pdbx_description
1 polymer ?
#
loop_
_entity_poly.entity_id
_entity_poly.type
_entity_poly.pdbx_seq_one_letter_code
_entity_poly.pdbx_strand_id
1 'polypeptide(L)'
;MHYAYSLQKFAGEVLRTLVLADRQLSKDYYNDWRLRHQEASLLMDSREQKVNAIYEETESDLNLLGMTAIEDKLQDGVPKSISNLQNAGIQIWVITGDKHGG
;
A
#
# COMPACT_ATOMS: atom_id res chain seq x y z
N MET A 1 4.22 11.46 15.78
CA MET A 1 5.66 11.10 15.81
C MET A 1 5.93 9.59 15.88
N HIS A 2 5.10 8.76 16.55
CA HIS A 2 5.41 7.32 16.72
C HIS A 2 5.26 6.46 15.43
N TYR A 3 4.28 6.77 14.57
CA TYR A 3 4.01 5.98 13.37
C TYR A 3 5.08 6.11 12.28
N ALA A 4 5.61 7.31 12.05
CA ALA A 4 6.69 7.52 11.07
C ALA A 4 7.96 6.73 11.42
N TYR A 5 8.31 6.67 12.71
CA TYR A 5 9.41 5.84 13.20
C TYR A 5 9.16 4.35 12.97
N SER A 6 7.94 3.88 13.24
CA SER A 6 7.55 2.48 13.05
C SER A 6 7.59 2.07 11.58
N LEU A 7 7.11 2.93 10.68
CA LEU A 7 7.21 2.74 9.22
C LEU A 7 8.65 2.61 8.76
N GLN A 8 9.52 3.53 9.21
CA GLN A 8 10.94 3.50 8.85
C GLN A 8 11.64 2.25 9.39
N LYS A 9 11.29 1.81 10.60
CA LYS A 9 11.79 0.57 11.18
C LYS A 9 11.37 -0.65 10.37
N PHE A 10 10.08 -0.79 10.05
CA PHE A 10 9.57 -1.94 9.28
C PHE A 10 10.13 -1.99 7.86
N ALA A 11 10.32 -0.83 7.22
CA ALA A 11 10.99 -0.75 5.93
C ALA A 11 12.46 -1.22 6.02
N GLY A 12 13.18 -0.87 7.09
CA GLY A 12 14.53 -1.36 7.34
C GLY A 12 14.62 -2.87 7.59
N GLU A 13 13.55 -3.48 8.10
CA GLU A 13 13.42 -4.93 8.30
C GLU A 13 12.85 -5.65 7.06
N VAL A 14 12.66 -4.95 5.92
CA VAL A 14 12.13 -5.50 4.66
C VAL A 14 10.72 -6.10 4.82
N LEU A 15 9.94 -5.56 5.76
CA LEU A 15 8.55 -5.97 5.96
C LEU A 15 7.62 -5.20 5.02
N ARG A 16 6.64 -5.90 4.46
CA ARG A 16 5.56 -5.26 3.70
C ARG A 16 4.64 -4.56 4.69
N THR A 17 4.51 -3.24 4.58
CA THR A 17 3.71 -2.46 5.51
C THR A 17 2.41 -1.97 4.86
N LEU A 18 1.29 -2.12 5.56
CA LEU A 18 0.00 -1.52 5.19
C LEU A 18 -0.43 -0.55 6.29
N VAL A 19 -0.91 0.63 5.90
CA VAL A 19 -1.39 1.68 6.81
C VAL A 19 -2.92 1.70 6.76
N LEU A 20 -3.56 1.78 7.92
CA LEU A 20 -5.02 1.82 8.06
C LEU A 20 -5.44 3.16 8.65
N ALA A 21 -6.40 3.83 8.01
CA ALA A 21 -6.96 5.09 8.47
C ALA A 21 -8.47 5.14 8.19
N ASP A 22 -9.20 5.93 8.94
CA ASP A 22 -10.64 6.11 8.76
C ASP A 22 -11.08 7.58 8.81
N ARG A 23 -12.30 7.84 8.35
CA ARG A 23 -12.96 9.12 8.52
C ARG A 23 -14.44 8.88 8.73
N GLN A 24 -14.99 9.47 9.78
CA GLN A 24 -16.42 9.45 9.99
C GLN A 24 -17.10 10.46 9.07
N LEU A 25 -18.05 9.99 8.28
CA LEU A 25 -18.85 10.83 7.39
C LEU A 25 -20.24 11.02 7.99
N SER A 26 -20.78 12.23 7.87
CA SER A 26 -22.18 12.46 8.19
C SER A 26 -23.06 11.72 7.16
N LYS A 27 -24.27 11.34 7.60
CA LYS A 27 -25.22 10.66 6.72
C LYS A 27 -25.59 11.50 5.50
N ASP A 28 -25.74 12.82 5.69
CA ASP A 28 -26.09 13.75 4.62
C ASP A 28 -24.95 13.88 3.60
N TYR A 29 -23.71 14.02 4.07
CA TYR A 29 -22.54 14.04 3.20
C TYR A 29 -22.41 12.74 2.40
N TYR A 30 -22.57 11.60 3.06
CA TYR A 30 -22.51 10.30 2.39
C TYR A 30 -23.59 10.16 1.30
N ASN A 31 -24.82 10.59 1.58
CA ASN A 31 -25.91 10.51 0.62
C ASN A 31 -25.65 11.38 -0.61
N ASP A 32 -25.17 12.62 -0.42
CA ASP A 32 -24.76 13.51 -1.51
C ASP A 32 -23.62 12.90 -2.34
N TRP A 33 -22.55 12.48 -1.67
CA TRP A 33 -21.39 11.85 -2.29
C TRP A 33 -21.80 10.62 -3.11
N ARG A 34 -22.69 9.79 -2.58
CA ARG A 34 -23.18 8.58 -3.25
C ARG A 34 -23.92 8.90 -4.55
N LEU A 35 -24.73 9.96 -4.59
CA LEU A 35 -25.42 10.37 -5.82
C LEU A 35 -24.42 10.81 -6.88
N ARG A 36 -23.46 11.66 -6.50
CA ARG A 36 -22.39 12.11 -7.40
C ARG A 36 -21.55 10.95 -7.92
N HIS A 37 -21.22 9.98 -7.06
CA HIS A 37 -20.50 8.76 -7.45
C HIS A 37 -21.28 7.95 -8.49
N GLN A 38 -22.59 7.78 -8.29
CA GLN A 38 -23.46 7.08 -9.24
C GLN A 38 -23.51 7.79 -10.59
N GLU A 39 -23.68 9.12 -10.59
CA GLU A 39 -23.68 9.93 -11.80
C GLU A 39 -22.36 9.80 -12.56
N ALA A 40 -21.22 9.93 -11.88
CA ALA A 40 -19.90 9.76 -12.48
C ALA A 40 -19.69 8.35 -13.05
N SER A 41 -20.19 7.32 -12.35
CA SER A 41 -20.07 5.92 -12.76
C SER A 41 -20.86 5.56 -14.02
N LEU A 42 -21.89 6.35 -14.36
CA LEU A 42 -22.75 6.14 -15.52
C LEU A 42 -22.27 6.89 -16.78
N LEU A 43 -21.24 7.72 -16.68
CA LEU A 43 -20.71 8.45 -17.82
C LEU A 43 -20.02 7.52 -18.82
N MET A 44 -20.22 7.78 -20.12
CA MET A 44 -19.54 7.05 -21.19
C MET A 44 -18.10 7.55 -21.38
N ASP A 45 -17.88 8.86 -21.27
CA ASP A 45 -16.58 9.50 -21.44
C ASP A 45 -15.97 9.92 -20.09
N SER A 46 -14.64 9.80 -19.97
CA SER A 46 -13.86 10.22 -18.78
C SER A 46 -14.35 9.65 -17.45
N ARG A 47 -15.06 8.52 -17.48
CA ARG A 47 -15.63 7.85 -16.29
C ARG A 47 -14.59 7.63 -15.20
N GLU A 48 -13.45 7.03 -15.55
CA GLU A 48 -12.38 6.69 -14.61
C GLU A 48 -11.84 7.94 -13.90
N GLN A 49 -11.55 9.00 -14.65
CA GLN A 49 -11.05 10.26 -14.11
C GLN A 49 -12.05 10.91 -13.13
N LYS A 50 -13.34 10.91 -13.48
CA LYS A 50 -14.39 11.50 -12.65
C LYS A 50 -14.68 10.68 -11.40
N VAL A 51 -14.67 9.36 -11.51
CA VAL A 51 -14.81 8.47 -10.35
C VAL A 51 -13.62 8.62 -9.41
N ASN A 52 -12.39 8.71 -9.93
CA ASN A 52 -11.20 8.93 -9.10
C ASN A 52 -11.26 10.27 -8.35
N ALA A 53 -11.66 11.35 -9.01
CA ALA A 53 -11.83 12.65 -8.34
C ALA A 53 -12.84 12.58 -7.18
N ILE A 54 -13.92 11.80 -7.34
CA ILE A 54 -14.92 11.59 -6.28
C ILE A 54 -14.34 10.76 -5.11
N TYR A 55 -13.48 9.78 -5.38
CA TYR A 55 -12.81 9.03 -4.31
C TYR A 55 -11.82 9.89 -3.54
N GLU A 56 -11.04 10.73 -4.23
CA GLU A 56 -10.07 11.65 -3.61
C GLU A 56 -10.72 12.58 -2.56
N GLU A 57 -11.99 12.99 -2.77
CA GLU A 57 -12.74 13.77 -1.78
C GLU A 57 -12.86 13.02 -0.44
N THR A 58 -13.15 11.72 -0.47
CA THR A 58 -13.32 10.88 0.73
C THR A 58 -12.01 10.37 1.31
N GLU A 59 -10.96 10.30 0.50
CA GLU A 59 -9.62 9.85 0.90
C GLU A 59 -8.78 10.98 1.53
N SER A 60 -9.40 12.11 1.84
CA SER A 60 -8.82 13.25 2.56
C SER A 60 -9.20 13.26 4.05
N ASP A 61 -8.40 13.93 4.88
CA ASP A 61 -8.64 14.16 6.31
C ASP A 61 -8.92 12.88 7.13
N LEU A 62 -8.17 11.82 6.83
CA LEU A 62 -8.27 10.55 7.53
C LEU A 62 -7.55 10.57 8.88
N ASN A 63 -8.12 9.90 9.88
CA ASN A 63 -7.48 9.59 11.14
C ASN A 63 -6.71 8.28 11.01
N LEU A 64 -5.40 8.35 11.24
CA LEU A 64 -4.55 7.16 11.24
C LEU A 64 -4.90 6.24 12.42
N LEU A 65 -5.34 5.02 12.12
CA LEU A 65 -5.67 3.99 13.12
C LEU A 65 -4.45 3.15 13.48
N GLY A 66 -3.63 2.81 12.49
CA GLY A 66 -2.45 1.99 12.72
C GLY A 66 -1.81 1.47 11.44
N MET A 67 -0.97 0.45 11.60
CA MET A 67 -0.33 -0.24 10.47
C MET A 67 -0.08 -1.71 10.81
N THR A 68 0.02 -2.54 9.77
CA THR A 68 0.47 -3.93 9.87
C THR A 68 1.81 -4.09 9.17
N ALA A 69 2.71 -4.88 9.75
CA ALA A 69 3.97 -5.28 9.12
C ALA A 69 3.93 -6.78 8.85
N ILE A 70 4.05 -7.16 7.58
CA ILE A 70 3.93 -8.53 7.11
C ILE A 70 5.30 -8.98 6.60
N GLU A 71 5.80 -10.05 7.20
CA GLU A 71 7.02 -10.72 6.75
C GLU A 71 6.68 -11.66 5.58
N ASP A 72 7.41 -11.50 4.48
CA ASP A 72 7.41 -12.47 3.38
C ASP A 72 8.49 -13.51 3.66
N LYS A 73 8.09 -14.66 4.22
CA LYS A 73 9.04 -15.65 4.72
C LYS A 73 9.79 -16.31 3.57
N LEU A 74 11.11 -16.24 3.65
CA LEU A 74 11.98 -17.04 2.81
C LEU A 74 11.92 -18.51 3.19
N GLN A 75 12.26 -19.38 2.25
CA GLN A 75 12.48 -20.80 2.55
C GLN A 75 13.66 -20.96 3.52
N ASP A 76 13.60 -22.02 4.33
CA ASP A 76 14.62 -22.31 5.33
C ASP A 76 16.01 -22.43 4.68
N GLY A 77 17.00 -21.78 5.30
CA GLY A 77 18.40 -21.84 4.87
C GLY A 77 18.75 -20.99 3.65
N VAL A 78 17.79 -20.37 2.95
CA VAL A 78 18.08 -19.46 1.82
C VAL A 78 19.06 -18.34 2.19
N PRO A 79 18.90 -17.61 3.32
CA PRO A 79 19.84 -16.54 3.68
C PRO A 79 21.28 -17.05 3.86
N LYS A 80 21.43 -18.20 4.52
CA LYS A 80 22.74 -18.83 4.76
C LYS A 80 23.38 -19.30 3.46
N SER A 81 22.60 -19.90 2.57
CA SER A 81 23.08 -20.38 1.27
C SER A 81 23.54 -19.23 0.38
N ILE A 82 22.77 -18.14 0.30
CA ILE A 82 23.16 -16.93 -0.44
C ILE A 82 24.48 -16.38 0.10
N SER A 83 24.61 -16.23 1.42
CA SER A 83 25.84 -15.73 2.05
C SER A 83 27.06 -16.62 1.75
N ASN A 84 26.90 -17.94 1.82
CA ASN A 84 27.99 -18.88 1.51
C ASN A 84 28.45 -18.79 0.04
N LEU A 85 27.49 -18.68 -0.89
CA LEU A 85 27.79 -18.53 -2.31
C LEU A 85 28.52 -17.20 -2.60
N GLN A 86 28.09 -16.10 -1.97
CA GLN A 86 28.77 -14.80 -2.07
C GLN A 86 30.20 -14.87 -1.53
N ASN A 87 30.41 -15.50 -0.36
CA ASN A 87 31.74 -15.68 0.24
C ASN A 87 32.67 -16.55 -0.62
N ALA A 88 32.10 -17.45 -1.42
CA ALA A 88 32.83 -18.25 -2.40
C ALA A 88 33.15 -17.49 -3.71
N GLY A 89 32.78 -16.21 -3.82
CA GLY A 89 33.01 -15.36 -4.99
C GLY A 89 31.98 -15.52 -6.11
N ILE A 90 30.89 -16.26 -5.87
CA ILE A 90 29.84 -16.49 -6.88
C ILE A 90 28.91 -15.28 -6.94
N GLN A 91 28.72 -14.75 -8.14
CA GLN A 91 27.79 -13.64 -8.39
C GLN A 91 26.35 -14.17 -8.49
N ILE A 92 25.45 -13.56 -7.73
CA ILE A 92 24.03 -13.96 -7.66
C ILE A 92 23.18 -12.86 -8.29
N TRP A 93 22.29 -13.26 -9.21
CA TRP A 93 21.34 -12.37 -9.87
C TRP A 93 19.92 -12.83 -9.52
N VAL A 94 19.08 -11.89 -9.06
CA VAL A 94 17.65 -12.13 -8.82
C VAL A 94 16.89 -11.63 -10.03
N ILE A 95 16.23 -12.54 -10.75
CA ILE A 95 15.34 -12.21 -11.86
C ILE A 95 13.92 -12.47 -11.36
N THR A 96 13.13 -11.40 -11.20
CA THR A 96 11.74 -11.50 -10.73
C THR A 96 10.79 -10.84 -11.73
N GLY A 97 9.60 -11.42 -11.87
CA GLY A 97 8.47 -10.83 -12.59
C GLY A 97 7.60 -9.93 -11.71
N ASP A 98 7.92 -9.80 -10.42
CA ASP A 98 7.19 -8.94 -9.51
C ASP A 98 7.40 -7.46 -9.84
N LYS A 99 6.34 -6.68 -9.63
CA LYS A 99 6.38 -5.22 -9.80
C LYS A 99 7.40 -4.64 -8.82
N HIS A 100 8.37 -3.90 -9.35
CA HIS A 100 9.23 -3.06 -8.53
C HIS A 100 8.38 -1.91 -8.01
N GLY A 101 8.29 -1.74 -6.69
CA GLY A 101 7.61 -0.60 -6.09
C GLY A 101 8.29 0.69 -6.54
N GLY A 102 7.56 1.54 -7.25
CA GLY A 102 7.95 2.93 -7.53
C GLY A 102 7.65 3.82 -6.34
#